data_AF-A0A7C5EWS9-F1
#
_entry.id   AF-A0A7C5EWS9-F1
#
_cell.length_a   1.000
_cell.length_b   1.000
_cell.length_c   1.000
_cell.angle_alpha   90.00
_cell.angle_beta   90.00
_cell.angle_gamma   90.00
#
_symmetry.space_group_name_H-M   'P 1'
#
loop_
_entity.id
_entity.type
_entity.pdbx_description
1 polymer ?
#
loop_
_entity_poly.entity_id
_entity_poly.type
_entity_poly.pdbx_seq_one_letter_code
_entity_poly.pdbx_strand_id
1 'polypeptide(L)' 'MSSPLHPWEKVEITLTAERDYDNPYTEVEVWVDLKGPGFEKRVYGFWDGGRTFRVRLV' A
#
# COMPACT_ATOMS: atom_id res chain seq x y z
N MET A 1 -5.99 0.88 18.71
CA MET A 1 -5.74 2.33 18.73
C MET A 1 -4.61 2.60 17.74
N SER A 2 -4.80 3.51 16.79
CA SER A 2 -3.73 3.90 15.85
C SER A 2 -2.77 4.84 16.57
N SER A 3 -1.46 4.56 16.49
CA SER A 3 -0.43 5.43 17.04
C SER A 3 -0.34 6.71 16.19
N PRO A 4 -0.08 7.89 16.79
CA PRO A 4 0.15 9.11 16.02
C PRO A 4 1.32 8.89 15.05
N LEU A 5 1.13 9.30 13.80
CA LEU A 5 2.15 9.23 12.75
C LEU A 5 3.04 10.46 12.82
N HIS A 6 4.35 10.26 12.68
CA HIS A 6 5.33 11.35 12.66
C HIS A 6 5.83 11.67 11.25
N PRO A 7 6.24 12.93 10.97
CA PRO A 7 6.90 13.25 9.71
C PRO A 7 8.14 12.37 9.51
N TRP A 8 8.33 11.88 8.28
CA TRP A 8 9.43 10.99 7.89
C TRP A 8 9.41 9.60 8.53
N GLU A 9 8.37 9.27 9.29
CA GLU A 9 8.13 7.92 9.76
C GLU A 9 7.71 7.02 8.59
N LYS A 10 8.28 5.81 8.55
CA LYS A 10 7.86 4.83 7.56
C LYS A 10 6.53 4.21 7.98
N VAL A 11 5.50 4.46 7.20
CA VAL A 11 4.17 3.86 7.38
C VAL A 11 4.00 2.73 6.39
N GLU A 12 3.61 1.55 6.88
CA GLU A 12 3.32 0.39 6.04
C GLU A 12 1.83 0.06 6.10
N ILE A 13 1.20 0.03 4.93
CA ILE A 13 -0.19 -0.38 4.77
C ILE A 13 -0.18 -1.81 4.25
N THR A 14 -0.87 -2.71 4.96
CA THR A 14 -1.06 -4.10 4.55
C THR A 14 -2.47 -4.29 4.03
N LEU A 15 -2.57 -4.83 2.82
CA LEU A 15 -3.81 -5.16 2.13
C LEU A 15 -3.84 -6.66 1.86
N THR A 16 -5.01 -7.28 2.04
CA THR A 16 -5.22 -8.70 1.73
C THR A 16 -6.14 -8.80 0.53
N ALA A 17 -5.71 -9.48 -0.53
CA ALA A 17 -6.56 -9.75 -1.68
C ALA A 17 -7.77 -10.60 -1.28
N GLU A 18 -8.95 -10.26 -1.79
CA GLU A 18 -10.19 -11.00 -1.56
C GLU A 18 -10.24 -12.33 -2.33
N ARG A 19 -9.49 -12.43 -3.41
CA ARG A 19 -9.42 -13.61 -4.29
C ARG A 19 -7.99 -14.11 -4.39
N ASP A 20 -7.88 -15.38 -4.74
CA ASP A 20 -6.61 -15.97 -5.13
C ASP A 20 -6.36 -15.69 -6.62
N TYR A 21 -5.11 -15.44 -6.96
CA TYR A 21 -4.63 -15.18 -8.31
C TYR A 21 -3.49 -16.15 -8.59
N ASP A 22 -3.36 -16.60 -9.84
CA ASP A 22 -2.32 -17.56 -10.24
C ASP A 22 -0.94 -16.90 -10.21
N ASN A 23 -0.87 -15.62 -10.60
CA ASN A 23 0.33 -14.79 -10.50
C ASN A 23 0.00 -13.39 -9.96
N PRO A 24 -0.20 -13.24 -8.63
CA PRO A 24 -0.60 -11.97 -8.02
C PRO A 24 0.40 -10.84 -8.28
N TYR A 25 1.68 -11.16 -8.52
CA TYR A 25 2.72 -10.18 -8.83
C TYR A 25 2.52 -9.50 -10.18
N THR A 26 1.99 -10.21 -11.19
CA THR A 26 1.77 -9.66 -12.54
C THR A 26 0.32 -9.29 -12.81
N GLU A 27 -0.62 -9.92 -12.11
CA GLU A 27 -2.05 -9.81 -12.40
C GLU A 27 -2.75 -8.74 -11.55
N VAL A 28 -2.13 -8.31 -10.45
CA VAL A 28 -2.71 -7.35 -9.51
C VAL A 28 -1.82 -6.12 -9.40
N GLU A 29 -2.41 -4.97 -9.72
CA GLU A 29 -1.76 -3.67 -9.57
C GLU A 29 -2.36 -2.95 -8.35
N VAL A 30 -1.51 -2.51 -7.42
CA VAL A 30 -1.92 -1.85 -6.19
C VAL A 30 -1.37 -0.43 -6.16
N TRP A 31 -2.25 0.53 -5.89
CA TRP A 31 -1.89 1.94 -5.74
C TRP A 31 -2.59 2.55 -4.53
N VAL A 32 -1.93 3.52 -3.91
CA VAL A 32 -2.52 4.41 -2.90
C VAL A 32 -2.39 5.83 -3.37
N ASP A 33 -3.52 6.53 -3.47
CA ASP A 33 -3.59 7.95 -3.76
C ASP A 33 -3.67 8.74 -2.46
N LEU A 34 -2.63 9.50 -2.16
CA LEU A 34 -2.57 10.41 -1.03
C LEU A 34 -3.00 11.81 -1.48
N LYS A 35 -3.94 12.41 -0.73
CA LYS A 35 -4.47 13.75 -1.01
C LYS A 35 -4.41 14.62 0.24
N GLY A 36 -3.96 15.85 0.07
CA GLY A 36 -3.92 16.88 1.10
C GLY A 36 -3.98 18.28 0.49
N PRO A 37 -4.03 19.34 1.31
CA PRO A 37 -4.04 20.71 0.81
C PRO A 37 -2.81 21.00 -0.07
N GLY A 38 -3.02 21.21 -1.37
CA GLY A 38 -1.94 21.44 -2.34
C GLY A 38 -1.01 20.24 -2.58
N PHE A 39 -1.40 19.04 -2.14
CA PHE A 39 -0.59 17.82 -2.23
C PHE A 39 -1.39 16.67 -2.83
N GLU A 40 -0.81 16.05 -3.85
CA GLU A 40 -1.29 14.78 -4.41
C GLU A 40 -0.08 13.90 -4.72
N LYS A 41 -0.11 12.65 -4.28
CA LYS A 41 0.94 11.67 -4.54
C LYS A 41 0.34 10.29 -4.69
N ARG A 42 0.71 9.60 -5.76
CA ARG A 42 0.34 8.20 -5.98
C ARG A 42 1.53 7.31 -5.65
N VAL A 43 1.32 6.29 -4.82
CA VAL A 43 2.37 5.38 -4.36
C VAL A 43 2.04 3.94 -4.76
N TYR A 44 3.03 3.26 -5.32
CA TYR A 44 2.89 1.87 -5.77
C TYR A 44 2.94 0.91 -4.59
N GLY A 45 2.02 -0.04 -4.58
CA GLY A 45 2.06 -1.21 -3.71
C GLY A 45 2.78 -2.38 -4.37
N PHE A 46 3.35 -3.25 -3.56
CA PHE A 46 4.03 -4.45 -4.04
C PHE A 46 3.40 -5.69 -3.42
N TRP A 47 3.44 -6.80 -4.16
CA TRP A 47 3.09 -8.11 -3.65
C TRP A 47 4.15 -8.60 -2.67
N ASP A 48 3.70 -9.06 -1.49
CA ASP A 48 4.55 -9.51 -0.38
C ASP A 48 4.36 -11.01 -0.07
N GLY A 49 3.83 -11.77 -1.03
CA GLY A 49 3.61 -13.20 -0.89
C GLY A 49 2.17 -13.58 -0.53
N GLY A 50 1.75 -14.76 -0.99
CA GLY A 50 0.38 -15.25 -0.81
C GLY A 50 -0.65 -14.24 -1.32
N ARG A 51 -1.56 -13.82 -0.45
CA ARG A 51 -2.59 -12.81 -0.73
C ARG A 51 -2.24 -11.42 -0.22
N THR A 52 -1.00 -11.20 0.22
CA THR A 52 -0.59 -9.98 0.92
C THR A 52 0.02 -8.99 -0.05
N PHE A 53 -0.44 -7.74 0.03
CA PHE A 53 0.13 -6.60 -0.67
C PHE A 53 0.50 -5.53 0.33
N ARG A 54 1.62 -4.85 0.12
CA ARG A 54 2.09 -3.79 1.02
C ARG A 54 2.38 -2.51 0.26
N VAL A 55 2.15 -1.39 0.92
CA VAL A 55 2.50 -0.04 0.45
C VAL A 55 3.31 0.63 1.54
N ARG A 56 4.45 1.22 1.16
CA ARG A 56 5.33 1.93 2.10
C ARG A 56 5.32 3.42 1.79
N LEU A 57 4.99 4.22 2.80
CA LEU A 57 4.92 5.66 2.75
C LEU A 57 6.00 6.25 3.65
N VAL A 58 6.58 7.38 3.22
CA VAL A 58 7.47 8.26 3.99
C VAL A 58 7.14 9.69 3.59
#